data_AF-A0A853EZR0-F1
#
_entry.id   AF-A0A853EZR0-F1
#
_cell.length_a   1.000
_cell.length_b   1.000
_cell.length_c   1.000
_cell.angle_alpha   90.00
_cell.angle_beta   90.00
_cell.angle_gamma   90.00
#
_symmetry.space_group_name_H-M   'P 1'
#
loop_
_entity.id
_entity.type
_entity.pdbx_description
1 polymer ?
#
loop_
_entity_poly.entity_id
_entity_poly.type
_entity_poly.pdbx_seq_one_letter_code
_entity_poly.pdbx_strand_id
1 'polypeptide(L)' 'MQRSQLDADYFWTIHRSTIVNLQFISKVSKNEEDKLMVYLDDDTALSVSRNHASLFKKM' A
#
# COMPACT_ATOMS: atom_id res chain seq x y z
N MET A 1 2.28 -24.36 -9.52
CA MET A 1 3.18 -23.21 -9.36
C MET A 1 2.96 -22.62 -7.97
N GLN A 2 3.89 -22.79 -7.04
CA GLN A 2 3.86 -22.09 -5.75
C GLN A 2 4.07 -20.61 -6.03
N ARG A 3 3.06 -19.77 -5.82
CA ARG A 3 3.28 -18.33 -5.71
C ARG A 3 3.94 -18.13 -4.36
N SER A 4 5.24 -17.91 -4.36
CA SER A 4 5.95 -17.43 -3.18
C SER A 4 5.19 -16.20 -2.68
N GLN A 5 4.44 -16.34 -1.60
CA GLN A 5 3.77 -15.20 -0.98
C GLN A 5 4.89 -14.31 -0.47
N LEU A 6 5.00 -13.11 -1.03
CA LEU A 6 5.90 -12.12 -0.47
C LEU A 6 5.51 -11.91 1.00
N ASP A 7 6.52 -11.70 1.82
CA ASP A 7 6.34 -11.54 3.26
C ASP A 7 5.38 -10.38 3.53
N ALA A 8 4.25 -10.68 4.17
CA ALA A 8 3.21 -9.71 4.45
C ALA A 8 3.65 -8.70 5.51
N ASP A 9 4.76 -8.92 6.20
CA ASP A 9 5.33 -7.95 7.13
C ASP A 9 6.12 -6.86 6.42
N TYR A 10 6.50 -7.08 5.15
CA TYR A 10 7.28 -6.11 4.35
C TYR A 10 6.54 -5.66 3.09
N PHE A 11 5.74 -6.51 2.47
CA PHE A 11 5.14 -6.24 1.16
C PHE A 11 3.62 -6.31 1.20
N TRP A 12 2.98 -5.17 0.96
CA TRP A 12 1.52 -5.08 0.93
C TRP A 12 1.02 -4.86 -0.49
N THR A 13 -0.02 -5.63 -0.84
CA THR A 13 -0.75 -5.42 -2.09
C THR A 13 -1.74 -4.29 -1.88
N ILE A 14 -1.54 -3.16 -2.56
CA ILE A 14 -2.41 -1.98 -2.44
C ILE A 14 -3.42 -1.88 -3.58
N HIS A 15 -3.16 -2.58 -4.68
CA HIS A 15 -4.01 -2.69 -5.84
C HIS A 15 -3.81 -4.08 -6.45
N ARG A 16 -4.77 -4.58 -7.23
CA ARG A 16 -4.71 -5.93 -7.84
C ARG A 16 -3.46 -6.22 -8.67
N SER A 17 -2.71 -5.18 -9.03
CA SER A 17 -1.50 -5.23 -9.86
C SER A 17 -0.35 -4.44 -9.25
N THR A 18 -0.41 -4.09 -7.95
CA THR A 18 0.58 -3.23 -7.31
C THR A 18 0.87 -3.71 -5.90
N ILE A 19 2.15 -3.98 -5.65
CA ILE A 19 2.69 -4.35 -4.35
C ILE A 19 3.69 -3.26 -3.96
N VAL A 20 3.61 -2.78 -2.72
CA VAL A 20 4.54 -1.78 -2.16
C VAL A 20 5.28 -2.39 -0.99
N ASN A 21 6.52 -1.95 -0.80
CA ASN A 21 7.30 -2.29 0.38
C ASN A 21 7.04 -1.27 1.49
N LEU A 22 6.59 -1.73 2.65
CA LEU A 22 6.27 -0.92 3.82
C LEU A 22 7.46 -0.12 4.36
N GLN A 23 8.68 -0.63 4.19
CA GLN A 23 9.89 0.05 4.66
C GLN A 23 10.17 1.38 3.95
N PHE A 24 9.63 1.56 2.75
CA PHE A 24 9.81 2.76 1.93
C PHE A 24 8.57 3.66 1.96
N ILE A 25 7.57 3.33 2.79
CA ILE A 25 6.39 4.16 2.97
C ILE A 25 6.75 5.31 3.91
N SER A 26 6.80 6.51 3.35
CA SER A 26 7.00 7.75 4.08
C SER A 26 5.76 8.14 4.88
N LYS A 27 4.59 8.06 4.25
CA LYS A 27 3.32 8.46 4.86
C LYS A 27 2.14 7.75 4.22
N VAL A 28 1.09 7.51 5.01
CA VAL A 28 -0.21 7.09 4.50
C VAL A 28 -1.24 8.14 4.91
N SER A 29 -1.96 8.72 3.95
CA SER A 29 -3.04 9.66 4.25
C SER A 29 -4.15 9.59 3.23
N LYS A 30 -5.34 10.02 3.60
CA LYS A 30 -6.43 10.19 2.63
C LYS A 30 -6.23 11.47 1.83
N ASN A 31 -6.59 11.44 0.55
CA ASN A 31 -6.68 12.64 -0.28
C ASN A 31 -8.04 13.34 -0.09
N GLU A 32 -8.25 14.44 -0.80
CA GLU A 32 -9.49 15.23 -0.79
C GLU A 32 -10.73 14.44 -1.27
N GLU A 33 -10.54 13.34 -2.00
CA GLU A 33 -11.61 12.44 -2.45
C GLU A 33 -11.87 11.26 -1.48
N ASP A 34 -11.35 11.32 -0.26
CA ASP A 34 -11.38 10.24 0.75
C ASP A 34 -10.69 8.94 0.29
N LYS A 35 -9.88 8.98 -0.78
CA LYS A 35 -9.07 7.84 -1.23
C LYS A 35 -7.81 7.75 -0.40
N LEU A 36 -7.51 6.55 0.08
CA LEU A 36 -6.29 6.29 0.81
C LEU A 36 -5.09 6.33 -0.15
N MET A 37 -4.10 7.16 0.15
CA MET A 37 -2.88 7.34 -0.61
C MET A 37 -1.68 6.90 0.24
N VAL A 38 -0.78 6.16 -0.39
CA VAL A 38 0.54 5.78 0.14
C VAL A 38 1.57 6.65 -0.54
N TYR A 39 2.34 7.38 0.25
CA TYR A 39 3.47 8.19 -0.19
C TYR A 39 4.75 7.44 0.14
N LEU A 40 5.57 7.20 -0.87
CA LEU A 40 6.88 6.60 -0.75
C LEU A 40 7.95 7.68 -0.56
N ASP A 41 9.13 7.27 -0.11
CA ASP A 41 10.26 8.19 0.12
C ASP A 41 10.82 8.82 -1.17
N ASP A 42 10.47 8.29 -2.35
CA ASP A 42 10.92 8.76 -3.66
C ASP A 42 9.93 9.73 -4.33
N ASP A 43 9.10 10.43 -3.55
CA ASP A 43 7.99 11.28 -3.99
C ASP A 43 6.88 10.55 -4.79
N THR A 44 6.92 9.21 -4.85
CA THR A 44 5.85 8.44 -5.50
C THR A 44 4.62 8.36 -4.60
N ALA A 45 3.47 8.80 -5.12
CA ALA A 45 2.18 8.63 -4.47
C ALA A 45 1.34 7.58 -5.19
N LEU A 46 0.88 6.55 -4.48
CA LEU A 46 0.05 5.47 -5.01
C LEU A 46 -1.31 5.42 -4.33
N SER A 47 -2.37 5.36 -5.13
CA SER A 47 -3.73 5.18 -4.60
C SER A 47 -3.96 3.74 -4.18
N VAL A 48 -4.41 3.55 -2.95
CA VAL A 48 -4.82 2.24 -2.42
C VAL A 48 -6.25 1.96 -2.85
N SER A 49 -6.46 0.77 -3.38
CA SER A 49 -7.77 0.29 -3.76
C SER A 49 -8.63 0.01 -2.52
N ARG A 50 -9.93 0.30 -2.58
CA ARG A 50 -10.87 0.16 -1.45
C ARG A 50 -10.81 -1.21 -0.76
N ASN A 51 -10.60 -2.28 -1.52
CA ASN A 51 -10.51 -3.65 -0.99
C ASN A 51 -9.26 -3.89 -0.13
N HIS A 52 -8.21 -3.09 -0.29
CA HIS A 52 -6.93 -3.21 0.41
C HIS A 52 -6.72 -2.07 1.43
N ALA A 53 -7.60 -1.06 1.44
CA ALA A 53 -7.53 0.06 2.38
C ALA A 53 -7.68 -0.39 3.86
N SER A 54 -8.34 -1.52 4.11
CA SER A 54 -8.47 -2.11 5.45
C SER A 54 -7.14 -2.63 6.02
N LEU A 55 -6.14 -2.94 5.16
CA LEU A 55 -4.81 -3.36 5.61
C LEU A 55 -4.12 -2.24 6.38
N PHE A 56 -4.26 -1.00 5.91
CA PHE A 56 -3.67 0.20 6.50
C PHE A 56 -4.40 0.75 7.72
N LYS A 57 -5.56 0.22 8.09
CA LYS A 57 -6.24 0.62 9.35
C LYS A 57 -5.57 0.06 10.60
N LYS A 58 -4.71 -0.95 10.45
CA LYS A 58 -3.99 -1.60 11.56
C LYS A 58 -2.57 -1.07 11.78
N MET A 59 -2.12 -0.15 10.92
CA MET A 59 -0.86 0.56 11.06
C MET A 59 -1.05 1.77 11.97
#